data_AF-A0A9E2F283-F1
#
_entry.id   AF-A0A9E2F283-F1
#
_cell.length_a   1.000
_cell.length_b   1.000
_cell.length_c   1.000
_cell.angle_alpha   90.00
_cell.angle_beta   90.00
_cell.angle_gamma   90.00
#
_symmetry.space_group_name_H-M   'P 1'
#
loop_
_entity.id
_entity.type
_entity.pdbx_description
1 polymer ?
#
loop_
_entity_poly.entity_id
_entity_poly.type
_entity_poly.pdbx_seq_one_letter_code
_entity_poly.pdbx_strand_id
1 'polypeptide(L)'
;MPSMIHRLQRIVQEVNRAPDIDSALVLITESLTRDLNAQACSIFLAKESDPGVMVLQASNGLNPAIIGNVERKLGQGLIGTIAARAESMNLIDAPKHKKFLLVPDSGEVDFPILLGVPIIAHREVLGVISVQRAKNAFNEDEEAFLTTLAAQLATSIERAESKGRVGTETSTHMIKGVAGAPGMAIGVAMVLNRGVNLESVPDKKTDDVDGELKSFRAAVSKVCKELTDQAEKMRASLPEEECALFLAYAQMLTGGSLIDDTEKGIIAGNWAPSSWRDTIEQHAYVFTQMEDRYLAERANDIRDLGLRVLRKLMLEQSLYLDFPEQTILVGDEVTATDLADVPLDCLSGIVSAHGSSSSHVAILAHALGIPAIMGVPNLPVKQLDGVNLVVDGYNGSAFINPDKSILAEYNQYLKEEAAIEQDLLVIKNQPAVTTDQHKVSLMVNSGLMSDHTPSLRSGAEGVGLYRTEIPFQIRDRFPSEEEQYLIYRDVLETFKGMPVVLRTLDVGGDKPLSYFPIAEANPFLGWRGVRITLDHPEIFVTQVRAMVRANVGINNLEILLPMITGKGEVEESLVLINRVRAEIEEEVGEKIWLPKIGAMIE
;
A
#
# COMPACT_ATOMS: atom_id res chain seq x y z
N MET A 1 -13.26 40.81 -4.62
CA MET A 1 -13.85 39.53 -5.06
C MET A 1 -12.82 38.43 -4.83
N PRO A 2 -13.18 37.26 -4.29
CA PRO A 2 -12.23 36.16 -4.13
C PRO A 2 -11.67 35.73 -5.48
N SER A 3 -10.37 35.39 -5.52
CA SER A 3 -9.67 34.92 -6.72
C SER A 3 -10.29 33.62 -7.24
N MET A 4 -10.14 33.35 -8.54
CA MET A 4 -10.62 32.11 -9.17
C MET A 4 -10.08 30.84 -8.48
N ILE A 5 -8.85 30.93 -7.95
CA ILE A 5 -8.20 29.86 -7.16
C ILE A 5 -8.95 29.59 -5.85
N HIS A 6 -9.36 30.63 -5.12
CA HIS A 6 -10.13 30.46 -3.88
C HIS A 6 -11.51 29.86 -4.15
N ARG A 7 -12.14 30.18 -5.28
CA ARG A 7 -13.42 29.56 -5.67
C ARG A 7 -13.24 28.08 -5.98
N LEU A 8 -12.21 27.72 -6.75
CA LEU A 8 -11.87 26.34 -7.09
C LEU A 8 -11.64 25.50 -5.82
N GLN A 9 -10.77 25.98 -4.92
CA GLN A 9 -10.44 25.31 -3.66
C GLN A 9 -11.67 25.08 -2.79
N ARG A 10 -12.57 26.08 -2.70
CA ARG A 10 -13.83 25.98 -1.96
C ARG A 10 -14.72 24.87 -2.51
N ILE A 11 -14.98 24.85 -3.82
CA ILE A 11 -15.87 23.85 -4.44
C ILE A 11 -15.29 22.45 -4.27
N VAL A 12 -13.98 22.28 -4.46
CA VAL A 12 -13.32 20.97 -4.34
C VAL A 12 -13.33 20.46 -2.90
N GLN A 13 -13.17 21.35 -1.93
CA GLN A 13 -13.33 20.99 -0.52
C GLN A 13 -14.76 20.54 -0.24
N GLU A 14 -15.77 21.35 -0.60
CA GLU A 14 -17.20 21.04 -0.43
C GLU A 14 -17.56 19.65 -1.00
N VAL A 15 -17.06 19.33 -2.19
CA VAL A 15 -17.26 18.02 -2.85
C VAL A 15 -16.64 16.86 -2.09
N ASN A 16 -15.42 17.02 -1.58
CA ASN A 16 -14.73 15.95 -0.84
C ASN A 16 -15.40 15.62 0.51
N ARG A 17 -16.33 16.45 0.97
CA ARG A 17 -17.05 16.28 2.26
C ARG A 17 -18.47 15.82 2.08
N ALA A 18 -18.99 15.78 0.86
CA ALA A 18 -20.33 15.31 0.61
C ALA A 18 -20.45 13.83 1.05
N PRO A 19 -21.56 13.44 1.70
CA PRO A 19 -21.76 12.09 2.20
C PRO A 19 -21.87 11.05 1.07
N ASP A 20 -22.37 11.48 -0.09
CA ASP A 20 -22.57 10.68 -1.28
C ASP A 20 -22.35 11.54 -2.55
N ILE A 21 -22.26 10.86 -3.70
CA ILE A 21 -22.00 11.49 -4.98
C ILE A 21 -23.15 12.40 -5.43
N ASP A 22 -24.39 12.03 -5.16
CA ASP A 22 -25.57 12.80 -5.58
C ASP A 22 -25.59 14.17 -4.87
N SER A 23 -25.34 14.17 -3.57
CA SER A 23 -25.18 15.38 -2.75
C SER A 23 -24.03 16.25 -3.23
N ALA A 24 -22.90 15.63 -3.63
CA ALA A 24 -21.76 16.35 -4.19
C ALA A 24 -22.11 17.04 -5.51
N LEU A 25 -22.78 16.33 -6.42
CA LEU A 25 -23.19 16.85 -7.72
C LEU A 25 -24.17 18.03 -7.59
N VAL A 26 -25.11 17.97 -6.64
CA VAL A 26 -26.02 19.09 -6.35
C VAL A 26 -25.22 20.32 -5.89
N LEU A 27 -24.34 20.17 -4.91
CA LEU A 27 -23.50 21.28 -4.41
C LEU A 27 -22.65 21.93 -5.51
N ILE A 28 -22.10 21.11 -6.43
CA ILE A 28 -21.33 21.62 -7.57
C ILE A 28 -22.20 22.48 -8.48
N THR A 29 -23.40 22.00 -8.84
CA THR A 29 -24.30 22.76 -9.72
C THR A 29 -24.72 24.09 -9.11
N GLU A 30 -24.98 24.13 -7.80
CA GLU A 30 -25.29 25.36 -7.07
C GLU A 30 -24.11 26.33 -6.99
N SER A 31 -22.92 25.82 -6.65
CA SER A 31 -21.72 26.66 -6.57
C SER A 31 -21.31 27.20 -7.94
N LEU A 32 -21.41 26.41 -9.01
CA LEU A 32 -21.07 26.85 -10.37
C LEU A 32 -22.02 27.90 -10.92
N THR A 33 -23.33 27.74 -10.72
CA THR A 33 -24.31 28.78 -11.13
C THR A 33 -24.04 30.11 -10.43
N ARG A 34 -23.71 30.08 -9.13
CA ARG A 34 -23.35 31.27 -8.35
C ARG A 34 -22.02 31.89 -8.81
N ASP A 35 -20.98 31.07 -8.93
CA ASP A 35 -19.61 31.56 -9.12
C ASP A 35 -19.35 32.00 -10.57
N LEU A 36 -20.05 31.43 -11.56
CA LEU A 36 -19.98 31.82 -12.97
C LEU A 36 -21.12 32.76 -13.41
N ASN A 37 -21.95 33.22 -12.47
CA ASN A 37 -23.13 34.07 -12.73
C ASN A 37 -24.02 33.50 -13.86
N ALA A 38 -24.22 32.18 -13.82
CA ALA A 38 -24.97 31.41 -14.80
C ALA A 38 -26.38 31.11 -14.29
N GLN A 39 -27.33 30.98 -15.20
CA GLN A 39 -28.72 30.67 -14.86
C GLN A 39 -28.96 29.17 -14.70
N ALA A 40 -28.16 28.33 -15.36
CA ALA A 40 -28.26 26.89 -15.25
C ALA A 40 -26.91 26.19 -15.26
N CYS A 41 -26.81 25.09 -14.52
CA CYS A 41 -25.68 24.17 -14.55
C CYS A 41 -26.20 22.73 -14.47
N SER A 42 -25.72 21.86 -15.33
CA SER A 42 -26.13 20.45 -15.42
C SER A 42 -24.90 19.57 -15.50
N ILE A 43 -24.93 18.43 -14.81
CA ILE A 43 -23.87 17.42 -14.83
C ILE A 43 -24.44 16.12 -15.36
N PHE A 44 -23.84 15.64 -16.44
CA PHE A 44 -24.11 14.33 -17.01
C PHE A 44 -22.97 13.38 -16.64
N LEU A 45 -23.29 12.18 -16.17
CA LEU A 45 -22.30 11.13 -15.93
C LEU A 45 -22.54 9.94 -16.86
N ALA A 46 -21.48 9.21 -17.18
CA ALA A 46 -21.58 7.97 -17.93
C ALA A 46 -22.41 6.95 -17.15
N LYS A 47 -23.27 6.22 -17.86
CA LYS A 47 -24.09 5.16 -17.26
C LYS A 47 -23.20 3.96 -16.94
N GLU A 48 -23.24 3.46 -15.71
CA GLU A 48 -22.38 2.33 -15.29
C GLU A 48 -22.54 1.07 -16.18
N SER A 49 -23.76 0.81 -16.66
CA SER A 49 -24.05 -0.33 -17.54
C SER A 49 -23.70 -0.10 -19.02
N ASP A 50 -23.50 1.15 -19.43
CA ASP A 50 -23.16 1.53 -20.81
C ASP A 50 -22.40 2.87 -20.81
N PRO A 51 -21.06 2.86 -20.74
CA PRO A 51 -20.24 4.07 -20.78
C PRO A 51 -20.42 4.93 -22.04
N GLY A 52 -21.08 4.39 -23.08
CA GLY A 52 -21.47 5.13 -24.28
C GLY A 52 -22.68 6.05 -24.11
N VAL A 53 -23.30 6.08 -22.92
CA VAL A 53 -24.51 6.86 -22.62
C VAL A 53 -24.26 7.80 -21.45
N MET A 54 -24.52 9.08 -21.67
CA MET A 54 -24.46 10.15 -20.67
C MET A 54 -25.85 10.40 -20.08
N VAL A 55 -25.99 10.25 -18.78
CA VAL A 55 -27.25 10.44 -18.02
C VAL A 55 -27.16 11.72 -17.21
N LEU A 56 -28.21 12.55 -17.25
CA LEU A 56 -28.28 13.74 -16.41
C LEU A 56 -28.46 13.36 -14.94
N GLN A 57 -27.45 13.61 -14.11
CA GLN A 57 -27.45 13.22 -12.69
C GLN A 57 -27.78 14.39 -11.75
N ALA A 58 -27.37 15.61 -12.10
CA ALA A 58 -27.70 16.79 -11.33
C ALA A 58 -27.94 17.99 -12.22
N SER A 59 -28.84 18.87 -11.80
CA SER A 59 -29.07 20.14 -12.48
C SER A 59 -29.56 21.19 -11.51
N ASN A 60 -29.03 22.41 -11.63
CA ASN A 60 -29.56 23.61 -10.99
C ASN A 60 -30.01 24.60 -12.08
N GLY A 61 -31.17 25.23 -11.92
CA GLY A 61 -31.71 26.25 -12.84
C GLY A 61 -32.48 25.74 -14.06
N LEU A 62 -32.44 24.44 -14.36
CA LEU A 62 -33.35 23.78 -15.32
C LEU A 62 -34.47 23.04 -14.58
N ASN A 63 -35.48 22.58 -15.31
CA ASN A 63 -36.59 21.82 -14.75
C ASN A 63 -36.11 20.55 -14.00
N PRO A 64 -36.30 20.44 -12.67
CA PRO A 64 -35.81 19.29 -11.89
C PRO A 64 -36.39 17.93 -12.33
N ALA A 65 -37.57 17.92 -12.97
CA ALA A 65 -38.24 16.69 -13.41
C ALA A 65 -37.46 15.91 -14.49
N ILE A 66 -36.48 16.55 -15.14
CA ILE A 66 -35.69 15.94 -16.22
C ILE A 66 -34.46 15.18 -15.68
N ILE A 67 -34.08 15.38 -14.41
CA ILE A 67 -32.96 14.69 -13.76
C ILE A 67 -33.25 13.18 -13.72
N GLY A 68 -32.25 12.36 -14.11
CA GLY A 68 -32.37 10.91 -14.24
C GLY A 68 -33.12 10.40 -15.49
N ASN A 69 -33.87 11.27 -16.17
CA ASN A 69 -34.73 10.90 -17.31
C ASN A 69 -34.15 11.28 -18.68
N VAL A 70 -33.06 12.04 -18.70
CA VAL A 70 -32.41 12.50 -19.95
C VAL A 70 -31.12 11.73 -20.18
N GLU A 71 -31.10 10.98 -21.28
CA GLU A 71 -29.91 10.28 -21.77
C GLU A 71 -29.41 10.87 -23.09
N ARG A 72 -28.09 10.83 -23.29
CA ARG A 72 -27.40 11.25 -24.51
C ARG A 72 -26.31 10.25 -24.87
N LYS A 73 -26.43 9.59 -26.03
CA LYS A 73 -25.36 8.73 -26.55
C LYS A 73 -24.15 9.57 -26.98
N LEU A 74 -22.98 8.95 -27.02
CA LEU A 74 -21.79 9.56 -27.62
C LEU A 74 -22.10 10.09 -29.04
N GLY A 75 -21.74 11.34 -29.29
CA GLY A 75 -22.00 12.07 -30.53
C GLY A 75 -23.42 12.66 -30.68
N GLN A 76 -24.35 12.35 -29.77
CA GLN A 76 -25.74 12.82 -29.81
C GLN A 76 -25.93 14.11 -28.98
N GLY A 77 -26.46 15.15 -29.61
CA GLY A 77 -26.61 16.44 -28.93
C GLY A 77 -25.26 17.15 -28.73
N LEU A 78 -25.29 18.30 -28.04
CA LEU A 78 -24.06 19.00 -27.63
C LEU A 78 -23.28 18.19 -26.59
N ILE A 79 -23.98 17.70 -25.54
CA ILE A 79 -23.39 16.90 -24.45
C ILE A 79 -22.71 15.64 -24.99
N GLY A 80 -23.40 14.84 -25.81
CA GLY A 80 -22.79 13.65 -26.40
C GLY A 80 -21.64 13.98 -27.34
N THR A 81 -21.64 15.15 -28.00
CA THR A 81 -20.52 15.59 -28.84
C THR A 81 -19.29 15.98 -28.01
N ILE A 82 -19.47 16.69 -26.90
CA ILE A 82 -18.41 17.01 -25.94
C ILE A 82 -17.81 15.71 -25.40
N ALA A 83 -18.66 14.77 -24.98
CA ALA A 83 -18.25 13.47 -24.50
C ALA A 83 -17.46 12.66 -25.55
N ALA A 84 -17.93 12.63 -26.80
CA ALA A 84 -17.26 11.86 -27.87
C ALA A 84 -15.93 12.45 -28.32
N ARG A 85 -15.75 13.77 -28.17
CA ARG A 85 -14.50 14.46 -28.55
C ARG A 85 -13.51 14.61 -27.42
N ALA A 86 -13.97 14.50 -26.17
CA ALA A 86 -13.18 14.85 -24.99
C ALA A 86 -12.61 16.28 -25.05
N GLU A 87 -13.36 17.20 -25.65
CA GLU A 87 -12.98 18.62 -25.86
C GLU A 87 -14.06 19.55 -25.30
N SER A 88 -13.66 20.68 -24.72
CA SER A 88 -14.59 21.73 -24.28
C SER A 88 -15.32 22.37 -25.47
N MET A 89 -16.51 22.92 -25.20
CA MET A 89 -17.34 23.59 -26.20
C MET A 89 -17.97 24.84 -25.60
N ASN A 90 -17.55 26.00 -26.10
CA ASN A 90 -18.03 27.33 -25.69
C ASN A 90 -18.82 27.97 -26.84
N LEU A 91 -20.15 28.05 -26.69
CA LEU A 91 -21.08 28.52 -27.72
C LEU A 91 -21.84 29.75 -27.23
N ILE A 92 -21.94 30.75 -28.10
CA ILE A 92 -22.75 31.97 -27.85
C ILE A 92 -24.21 31.81 -28.27
N ASP A 93 -24.54 30.76 -29.02
CA ASP A 93 -25.89 30.47 -29.51
C ASP A 93 -26.04 28.95 -29.75
N ALA A 94 -26.18 28.22 -28.65
CA ALA A 94 -26.35 26.78 -28.62
C ALA A 94 -27.59 26.30 -29.41
N PRO A 95 -28.79 26.94 -29.33
CA PRO A 95 -29.96 26.50 -30.09
C PRO A 95 -29.78 26.51 -31.62
N LYS A 96 -28.90 27.38 -32.16
CA LYS A 96 -28.58 27.39 -33.60
C LYS A 96 -27.53 26.36 -34.02
N HIS A 97 -26.89 25.69 -33.08
CA HIS A 97 -25.84 24.71 -33.40
C HIS A 97 -26.46 23.46 -34.05
N LYS A 98 -25.85 22.95 -35.14
CA LYS A 98 -26.37 21.81 -35.93
C LYS A 98 -26.61 20.53 -35.13
N LYS A 99 -25.89 20.38 -34.01
CA LYS A 99 -25.99 19.23 -33.10
C LYS A 99 -26.80 19.55 -31.84
N PHE A 100 -27.47 20.69 -31.76
CA PHE A 100 -28.36 20.99 -30.64
C PHE A 100 -29.54 20.03 -30.64
N LEU A 101 -29.84 19.45 -29.48
CA LEU A 101 -30.94 18.51 -29.31
C LEU A 101 -31.75 18.92 -28.09
N LEU A 102 -32.88 19.59 -28.36
CA LEU A 102 -33.77 20.13 -27.34
C LEU A 102 -34.28 19.03 -26.40
N VAL A 103 -34.13 19.23 -25.10
CA VAL A 103 -34.92 18.49 -24.10
C VAL A 103 -36.27 19.20 -23.93
N PRO A 104 -37.42 18.54 -24.22
CA PRO A 104 -38.72 19.15 -23.99
C PRO A 104 -38.89 19.59 -22.53
N ASP A 105 -39.50 20.77 -22.32
CA ASP A 105 -39.81 21.33 -21.01
C ASP A 105 -38.61 21.50 -20.05
N SER A 106 -37.37 21.52 -20.57
CA SER A 106 -36.16 21.70 -19.74
C SER A 106 -35.89 23.15 -19.33
N GLY A 107 -36.34 24.12 -20.13
CA GLY A 107 -36.01 25.54 -19.96
C GLY A 107 -34.67 25.95 -20.59
N GLU A 108 -33.96 25.04 -21.25
CA GLU A 108 -32.61 25.32 -21.79
C GLU A 108 -32.57 26.33 -22.95
N VAL A 109 -33.73 26.60 -23.57
CA VAL A 109 -33.87 27.57 -24.69
C VAL A 109 -33.73 29.01 -24.21
N ASP A 110 -34.08 29.29 -22.96
CA ASP A 110 -33.99 30.64 -22.38
C ASP A 110 -32.54 31.06 -22.11
N PHE A 111 -31.59 30.12 -22.18
CA PHE A 111 -30.17 30.31 -21.89
C PHE A 111 -29.29 29.86 -23.08
N PRO A 112 -29.22 30.66 -24.17
CA PRO A 112 -28.60 30.25 -25.43
C PRO A 112 -27.08 30.15 -25.38
N ILE A 113 -26.42 30.72 -24.38
CA ILE A 113 -24.95 30.67 -24.25
C ILE A 113 -24.59 29.46 -23.41
N LEU A 114 -23.76 28.56 -23.93
CA LEU A 114 -23.39 27.28 -23.29
C LEU A 114 -21.88 27.14 -23.24
N LEU A 115 -21.36 26.78 -22.06
CA LEU A 115 -20.02 26.26 -21.88
C LEU A 115 -20.11 24.84 -21.36
N GLY A 116 -19.64 23.90 -22.16
CA GLY A 116 -19.60 22.48 -21.84
C GLY A 116 -18.17 21.97 -21.73
N VAL A 117 -17.86 21.21 -20.69
CA VAL A 117 -16.52 20.71 -20.40
C VAL A 117 -16.60 19.22 -20.03
N PRO A 118 -15.76 18.35 -20.60
CA PRO A 118 -15.73 16.93 -20.25
C PRO A 118 -15.07 16.70 -18.89
N ILE A 119 -15.57 15.72 -18.14
CA ILE A 119 -14.94 15.16 -16.95
C ILE A 119 -14.14 13.94 -17.40
N ILE A 120 -12.81 13.97 -17.26
CA ILE A 120 -11.92 12.95 -17.81
C ILE A 120 -11.02 12.41 -16.70
N ALA A 121 -10.96 11.09 -16.57
CA ALA A 121 -9.96 10.40 -15.74
C ALA A 121 -9.40 9.19 -16.49
N HIS A 122 -8.11 8.88 -16.29
CA HIS A 122 -7.44 7.74 -16.93
C HIS A 122 -7.66 7.56 -18.46
N ARG A 123 -7.85 8.67 -19.19
CA ARG A 123 -8.18 8.72 -20.64
C ARG A 123 -9.61 8.28 -21.00
N GLU A 124 -10.49 8.13 -20.02
CA GLU A 124 -11.91 7.87 -20.19
C GLU A 124 -12.75 9.09 -19.81
N VAL A 125 -13.86 9.29 -20.51
CA VAL A 125 -14.80 10.40 -20.24
C VAL A 125 -15.85 9.91 -19.25
N LEU A 126 -15.73 10.33 -18.00
CA LEU A 126 -16.66 9.97 -16.92
C LEU A 126 -17.97 10.77 -17.00
N GLY A 127 -17.96 11.92 -17.67
CA GLY A 127 -19.13 12.80 -17.73
C GLY A 127 -18.90 14.11 -18.45
N VAL A 128 -19.88 15.00 -18.39
CA VAL A 128 -19.87 16.36 -18.97
C VAL A 128 -20.55 17.33 -18.02
N ILE A 129 -19.88 18.45 -17.73
CA ILE A 129 -20.48 19.61 -17.06
C ILE A 129 -20.94 20.59 -18.12
N SER A 130 -22.17 21.08 -18.01
CA SER A 130 -22.76 22.06 -18.93
C SER A 130 -23.29 23.24 -18.14
N VAL A 131 -22.77 24.44 -18.43
CA VAL A 131 -23.19 25.69 -17.79
C VAL A 131 -23.83 26.58 -18.85
N GLN A 132 -25.00 27.15 -18.55
CA GLN A 132 -25.73 28.01 -19.48
C GLN A 132 -26.07 29.38 -18.91
N ARG A 133 -26.06 30.39 -19.78
CA ARG A 133 -26.48 31.75 -19.42
C ARG A 133 -27.27 32.47 -20.50
N ALA A 134 -28.10 33.41 -20.06
CA ALA A 134 -28.94 34.24 -20.93
C ALA A 134 -28.16 35.30 -21.70
N LYS A 135 -27.07 35.83 -21.11
CA LYS A 135 -26.30 36.96 -21.63
C LYS A 135 -24.80 36.82 -21.31
N ASN A 136 -23.97 37.46 -22.15
CA ASN A 136 -22.49 37.48 -22.12
C ASN A 136 -21.85 36.16 -22.53
N ALA A 137 -20.81 36.15 -23.38
CA ALA A 137 -20.11 34.93 -23.81
C ALA A 137 -19.04 34.51 -22.80
N PHE A 138 -18.88 33.21 -22.49
CA PHE A 138 -17.87 32.77 -21.52
C PHE A 138 -16.47 33.11 -22.01
N ASN A 139 -15.64 33.68 -21.14
CA ASN A 139 -14.25 34.01 -21.48
C ASN A 139 -13.31 32.82 -21.25
N GLU A 140 -12.05 32.97 -21.67
CA GLU A 140 -11.04 31.90 -21.56
C GLU A 140 -10.72 31.55 -20.11
N ASP A 141 -10.75 32.51 -19.18
CA ASP A 141 -10.52 32.24 -17.75
C ASP A 141 -11.66 31.39 -17.15
N GLU A 142 -12.91 31.67 -17.51
CA GLU A 142 -14.10 30.90 -17.09
C GLU A 142 -14.06 29.46 -17.65
N GLU A 143 -13.62 29.30 -18.90
CA GLU A 143 -13.41 28.00 -19.53
C GLU A 143 -12.27 27.21 -18.88
N ALA A 144 -11.13 27.85 -18.62
CA ALA A 144 -9.99 27.24 -17.93
C ALA A 144 -10.35 26.84 -16.48
N PHE A 145 -11.12 27.67 -15.79
CA PHE A 145 -11.63 27.38 -14.46
C PHE A 145 -12.54 26.14 -14.46
N LEU A 146 -13.52 26.08 -15.36
CA LEU A 146 -14.44 24.93 -15.42
C LEU A 146 -13.71 23.65 -15.84
N THR A 147 -12.72 23.75 -16.73
CA THR A 147 -11.85 22.63 -17.12
C THR A 147 -11.02 22.10 -15.95
N THR A 148 -10.42 23.01 -15.16
CA THR A 148 -9.66 22.64 -13.97
C THR A 148 -10.55 21.97 -12.93
N LEU A 149 -11.76 22.49 -12.73
CA LEU A 149 -12.74 21.90 -11.83
C LEU A 149 -13.16 20.51 -12.31
N ALA A 150 -13.48 20.32 -13.59
CA ALA A 150 -13.86 19.03 -14.15
C ALA A 150 -12.77 17.97 -13.96
N ALA A 151 -11.49 18.33 -14.13
CA ALA A 151 -10.37 17.44 -13.86
C ALA A 151 -10.27 17.03 -12.39
N GLN A 152 -10.50 17.96 -11.46
CA GLN A 152 -10.50 17.66 -10.03
C GLN A 152 -11.71 16.83 -9.60
N LEU A 153 -12.89 17.10 -10.18
CA LEU A 153 -14.09 16.30 -9.95
C LEU A 153 -13.96 14.86 -10.42
N ALA A 154 -13.22 14.63 -11.51
CA ALA A 154 -12.96 13.29 -12.01
C ALA A 154 -12.34 12.40 -10.92
N THR A 155 -11.37 12.93 -10.15
CA THR A 155 -10.75 12.20 -9.03
C THR A 155 -11.70 11.92 -7.87
N SER A 156 -12.67 12.80 -7.62
CA SER A 156 -13.67 12.60 -6.57
C SER A 156 -14.76 11.60 -6.99
N ILE A 157 -15.14 11.59 -8.27
CA ILE A 157 -16.10 10.62 -8.84
C ILE A 157 -15.51 9.21 -8.81
N GLU A 158 -14.24 9.02 -9.22
CA GLU A 158 -13.56 7.72 -9.11
C GLU A 158 -13.48 7.21 -7.66
N ARG A 159 -13.20 8.12 -6.71
CA ARG A 159 -13.17 7.79 -5.28
C ARG A 159 -14.55 7.41 -4.75
N ALA A 160 -15.61 8.09 -5.20
CA ALA A 160 -16.97 7.81 -4.78
C ALA A 160 -17.48 6.47 -5.35
N GLU A 161 -17.18 6.18 -6.62
CA GLU A 161 -17.43 4.85 -7.20
C GLU A 161 -16.67 3.74 -6.46
N SER A 162 -15.44 4.02 -6.01
CA SER A 162 -14.66 3.07 -5.20
C SER A 162 -15.22 2.90 -3.78
N LYS A 163 -15.79 3.96 -3.19
CA LYS A 163 -16.42 3.94 -1.85
C LYS A 163 -17.81 3.28 -1.84
N GLY A 164 -18.62 3.50 -2.88
CA GLY A 164 -19.98 2.94 -3.00
C GLY A 164 -20.01 1.43 -3.30
N ARG A 165 -18.91 0.87 -3.83
CA ARG A 165 -18.84 -0.53 -4.28
C ARG A 165 -18.47 -1.55 -3.20
N VAL A 166 -18.03 -1.12 -2.01
CA VAL A 166 -17.60 -2.05 -0.94
C VAL A 166 -18.57 -2.11 0.24
N GLY A 167 -19.62 -1.28 0.21
CA GLY A 167 -20.72 -1.34 1.16
C GLY A 167 -21.82 -2.27 0.67
N THR A 168 -21.90 -3.48 1.24
CA THR A 168 -23.10 -4.35 1.31
C THR A 168 -23.53 -5.18 0.09
N GLU A 169 -22.85 -5.15 -1.06
CA GLU A 169 -23.17 -6.09 -2.16
C GLU A 169 -22.17 -7.26 -2.26
N THR A 170 -22.74 -8.45 -2.50
CA THR A 170 -22.08 -9.75 -2.62
C THR A 170 -21.33 -9.93 -3.96
N SER A 171 -21.01 -8.83 -4.65
CA SER A 171 -20.35 -8.85 -5.95
C SER A 171 -18.86 -9.14 -5.81
N THR A 172 -18.37 -10.04 -6.64
CA THR A 172 -16.93 -10.28 -6.74
C THR A 172 -16.24 -9.11 -7.42
N HIS A 173 -15.15 -8.63 -6.82
CA HIS A 173 -14.34 -7.55 -7.38
C HIS A 173 -12.94 -8.04 -7.68
N MET A 174 -12.51 -7.88 -8.93
CA MET A 174 -11.14 -8.17 -9.34
C MET A 174 -10.27 -6.91 -9.18
N ILE A 175 -9.18 -7.05 -8.44
CA ILE A 175 -8.14 -6.04 -8.32
C ILE A 175 -6.88 -6.54 -9.03
N LYS A 176 -6.13 -5.61 -9.62
CA LYS A 176 -4.92 -5.94 -10.40
C LYS A 176 -3.75 -5.11 -9.90
N GLY A 177 -2.64 -5.79 -9.65
CA GLY A 177 -1.36 -5.19 -9.28
C GLY A 177 -0.22 -5.80 -10.09
N VAL A 178 0.94 -5.85 -9.47
CA VAL A 178 2.17 -6.45 -9.98
C VAL A 178 2.38 -7.79 -9.28
N ALA A 179 2.64 -8.84 -10.06
CA ALA A 179 3.06 -10.14 -9.53
C ALA A 179 4.33 -9.97 -8.67
N GLY A 180 4.22 -10.24 -7.37
CA GLY A 180 5.32 -10.20 -6.42
C GLY A 180 6.00 -11.55 -6.26
N ALA A 181 5.20 -12.58 -5.98
CA ALA A 181 5.65 -13.96 -5.86
C ALA A 181 4.62 -14.90 -6.52
N PRO A 182 5.07 -15.92 -7.27
CA PRO A 182 4.19 -16.86 -7.97
C PRO A 182 3.41 -17.75 -7.00
N GLY A 183 2.33 -18.36 -7.49
CA GLY A 183 1.44 -19.24 -6.73
C GLY A 183 0.00 -18.72 -6.69
N MET A 184 -0.89 -19.54 -6.13
CA MET A 184 -2.28 -19.16 -5.89
C MET A 184 -2.66 -19.44 -4.44
N ALA A 185 -3.55 -18.63 -3.89
CA ALA A 185 -4.09 -18.85 -2.55
C ALA A 185 -5.55 -18.42 -2.45
N ILE A 186 -6.29 -19.11 -1.58
CA ILE A 186 -7.65 -18.75 -1.18
C ILE A 186 -7.61 -18.62 0.33
N GLY A 187 -8.17 -17.53 0.87
CA GLY A 187 -8.09 -17.27 2.30
C GLY A 187 -8.89 -16.07 2.76
N VAL A 188 -8.70 -15.72 4.03
CA VAL A 188 -9.32 -14.58 4.69
C VAL A 188 -8.29 -13.47 4.85
N ALA A 189 -8.65 -12.29 4.38
CA ALA A 189 -7.84 -11.09 4.52
C ALA A 189 -7.66 -10.69 5.99
N MET A 190 -6.43 -10.39 6.39
CA MET A 190 -6.08 -9.86 7.70
C MET A 190 -5.32 -8.55 7.52
N VAL A 191 -5.81 -7.48 8.14
CA VAL A 191 -5.18 -6.16 8.09
C VAL A 191 -4.53 -5.87 9.43
N LEU A 192 -3.19 -5.85 9.45
CA LEU A 192 -2.43 -5.55 10.66
C LEU A 192 -2.47 -4.05 10.97
N ASN A 193 -3.09 -3.70 12.10
CA ASN A 193 -3.13 -2.32 12.57
C ASN A 193 -2.07 -2.11 13.65
N ARG A 194 -0.98 -1.40 13.32
CA ARG A 194 0.09 -1.07 14.27
C ARG A 194 -0.23 0.11 15.20
N GLY A 195 -1.43 0.68 15.12
CA GLY A 195 -1.96 1.59 16.15
C GLY A 195 -1.20 2.91 16.32
N VAL A 196 -0.43 3.35 15.31
CA VAL A 196 0.30 4.63 15.38
C VAL A 196 -0.45 5.78 14.68
N ASN A 197 -1.46 5.48 13.87
CA ASN A 197 -2.28 6.46 13.16
C ASN A 197 -3.78 6.14 13.31
N LEU A 198 -4.63 7.17 13.46
CA LEU A 198 -6.10 7.03 13.43
C LEU A 198 -6.58 6.52 12.08
N GLU A 199 -5.94 6.97 11.00
CA GLU A 199 -6.36 6.61 9.64
C GLU A 199 -6.16 5.11 9.34
N SER A 200 -5.22 4.42 9.99
CA SER A 200 -4.92 3.00 9.71
C SER A 200 -5.88 2.03 10.39
N VAL A 201 -6.83 2.51 11.19
CA VAL A 201 -7.78 1.63 11.89
C VAL A 201 -8.75 1.03 10.86
N PRO A 202 -8.88 -0.31 10.77
CA PRO A 202 -9.81 -0.96 9.85
C PRO A 202 -11.27 -0.85 10.30
N ASP A 203 -12.19 -1.00 9.35
CA ASP A 203 -13.62 -1.04 9.61
C ASP A 203 -14.02 -2.46 10.01
N LYS A 204 -14.23 -2.70 11.31
CA LYS A 204 -14.67 -4.00 11.83
C LYS A 204 -16.04 -3.90 12.49
N LYS A 205 -16.81 -4.99 12.35
CA LYS A 205 -18.03 -5.22 13.13
C LYS A 205 -17.70 -5.97 14.42
N THR A 206 -18.53 -5.78 15.43
CA THR A 206 -18.43 -6.49 16.70
C THR A 206 -19.77 -7.11 17.07
N ASP A 207 -19.73 -8.34 17.58
CA ASP A 207 -20.88 -9.00 18.19
C ASP A 207 -20.95 -8.74 19.72
N ASP A 208 -19.86 -8.27 20.33
CA ASP A 208 -19.76 -7.92 21.76
C ASP A 208 -19.74 -6.40 21.97
N VAL A 209 -20.90 -5.79 21.79
CA VAL A 209 -21.10 -4.33 21.97
C VAL A 209 -20.79 -3.91 23.42
N ASP A 210 -21.18 -4.71 24.41
CA ASP A 210 -20.97 -4.39 25.82
C ASP A 210 -19.49 -4.43 26.22
N GLY A 211 -18.73 -5.40 25.69
CA GLY A 211 -17.28 -5.50 25.85
C GLY A 211 -16.55 -4.31 25.24
N GLU A 212 -16.90 -3.92 24.01
CA GLU A 212 -16.31 -2.78 23.32
C GLU A 212 -16.61 -1.45 24.04
N LEU A 213 -17.84 -1.23 24.53
CA LEU A 213 -18.19 -0.06 25.33
C LEU A 213 -17.37 0.01 26.63
N LYS A 214 -17.16 -1.12 27.30
CA LYS A 214 -16.38 -1.19 28.55
C LYS A 214 -14.92 -0.87 28.30
N SER A 215 -14.32 -1.45 27.26
CA SER A 215 -12.93 -1.19 26.86
C SER A 215 -12.73 0.27 26.45
N PHE A 216 -13.66 0.84 25.69
CA PHE A 216 -13.66 2.26 25.33
C PHE A 216 -13.67 3.18 26.55
N ARG A 217 -14.63 2.98 27.47
CA ARG A 217 -14.72 3.79 28.70
C ARG A 217 -13.47 3.65 29.57
N ALA A 218 -12.88 2.45 29.65
CA ALA A 218 -11.65 2.20 30.39
C ALA A 218 -10.46 2.97 29.77
N ALA A 219 -10.32 2.93 28.45
CA ALA A 219 -9.28 3.65 27.72
C ALA A 219 -9.42 5.18 27.91
N VAL A 220 -10.62 5.73 27.75
CA VAL A 220 -10.90 7.16 27.99
C VAL A 220 -10.56 7.55 29.43
N SER A 221 -11.00 6.76 30.42
CA SER A 221 -10.72 7.03 31.84
C SER A 221 -9.22 7.05 32.15
N LYS A 222 -8.45 6.12 31.56
CA LYS A 222 -6.98 6.10 31.69
C LYS A 222 -6.35 7.36 31.11
N VAL A 223 -6.76 7.80 29.92
CA VAL A 223 -6.20 9.02 29.30
C VAL A 223 -6.59 10.28 30.08
N CYS A 224 -7.84 10.39 30.56
CA CYS A 224 -8.26 11.49 31.42
C CYS A 224 -7.40 11.59 32.69
N LYS A 225 -7.12 10.45 33.33
CA LYS A 225 -6.24 10.41 34.50
C LYS A 225 -4.81 10.82 34.15
N GLU A 226 -4.26 10.34 33.05
CA GLU A 226 -2.90 10.70 32.61
C GLU A 226 -2.77 12.21 32.33
N LEU A 227 -3.74 12.82 31.67
CA LEU A 227 -3.75 14.27 31.41
C LEU A 227 -3.85 15.08 32.71
N THR A 228 -4.66 14.62 33.67
CA THR A 228 -4.82 15.29 34.97
C THR A 228 -3.55 15.17 35.81
N ASP A 229 -2.96 13.96 35.90
CA ASP A 229 -1.71 13.71 36.62
C ASP A 229 -0.53 14.48 35.99
N GLN A 230 -0.50 14.63 34.66
CA GLN A 230 0.50 15.46 33.96
C GLN A 230 0.34 16.94 34.30
N ALA A 231 -0.89 17.47 34.29
CA ALA A 231 -1.18 18.84 34.68
C ALA A 231 -0.72 19.14 36.12
N GLU A 232 -0.97 18.22 37.06
CA GLU A 232 -0.55 18.37 38.46
C GLU A 232 0.97 18.36 38.64
N LYS A 233 1.67 17.44 37.96
CA LYS A 233 3.15 17.35 38.03
C LYS A 233 3.83 18.58 37.44
N MET A 234 3.29 19.13 36.37
CA MET A 234 3.87 20.28 35.67
C MET A 234 3.54 21.62 36.35
N ARG A 235 2.57 21.64 37.27
CA ARG A 235 2.16 22.83 38.04
C ARG A 235 3.30 23.47 38.85
N ALA A 236 4.33 22.69 39.19
CA ALA A 236 5.52 23.18 39.89
C ALA A 236 6.60 23.78 38.96
N SER A 237 6.48 23.59 37.64
CA SER A 237 7.54 23.90 36.67
C SER A 237 7.08 24.71 35.46
N LEU A 238 5.77 24.84 35.22
CA LEU A 238 5.19 25.60 34.11
C LEU A 238 4.20 26.67 34.61
N PRO A 239 3.97 27.74 33.83
CA PRO A 239 2.92 28.72 34.09
C PRO A 239 1.52 28.07 34.15
N GLU A 240 0.62 28.68 34.92
CA GLU A 240 -0.75 28.18 35.14
C GLU A 240 -1.56 28.06 33.82
N GLU A 241 -1.29 28.93 32.85
CA GLU A 241 -1.89 28.95 31.53
C GLU A 241 -1.54 27.70 30.69
N GLU A 242 -0.33 27.17 30.81
CA GLU A 242 0.09 25.95 30.09
C GLU A 242 -0.47 24.69 30.76
N CYS A 243 -0.62 24.69 32.09
CA CYS A 243 -1.27 23.60 32.83
C CYS A 243 -2.78 23.54 32.55
N ALA A 244 -3.42 24.70 32.34
CA ALA A 244 -4.84 24.80 32.00
C ALA A 244 -5.18 24.07 30.69
N LEU A 245 -4.22 23.94 29.77
CA LEU A 245 -4.41 23.24 28.51
C LEU A 245 -4.70 21.75 28.70
N PHE A 246 -3.90 21.06 29.52
CA PHE A 246 -4.09 19.63 29.81
C PHE A 246 -5.42 19.36 30.52
N LEU A 247 -5.83 20.26 31.41
CA LEU A 247 -7.14 20.21 32.07
C LEU A 247 -8.29 20.43 31.08
N ALA A 248 -8.12 21.32 30.11
CA ALA A 248 -9.10 21.53 29.04
C ALA A 248 -9.24 20.29 28.15
N TYR A 249 -8.14 19.60 27.81
CA TYR A 249 -8.20 18.33 27.06
C TYR A 249 -8.86 17.20 27.86
N ALA A 250 -8.56 17.10 29.16
CA ALA A 250 -9.25 16.15 30.03
C ALA A 250 -10.76 16.45 30.11
N GLN A 251 -11.13 17.74 30.22
CA GLN A 251 -12.53 18.18 30.19
C GLN A 251 -13.20 17.88 28.85
N MET A 252 -12.50 18.08 27.74
CA MET A 252 -13.01 17.79 26.40
C MET A 252 -13.27 16.29 26.20
N LEU A 253 -12.39 15.41 26.71
CA LEU A 253 -12.64 13.96 26.72
C LEU A 253 -13.86 13.58 27.57
N THR A 254 -14.11 14.28 28.67
CA THR A 254 -15.29 14.05 29.52
C THR A 254 -16.54 14.80 29.05
N GLY A 255 -16.40 15.68 28.05
CA GLY A 255 -17.48 16.45 27.46
C GLY A 255 -18.30 15.55 26.53
N GLY A 256 -19.63 15.54 26.73
CA GLY A 256 -20.52 14.48 26.21
C GLY A 256 -20.39 14.16 24.72
N SER A 257 -20.16 15.13 23.83
CA SER A 257 -20.26 14.88 22.38
C SER A 257 -19.27 13.84 21.84
N LEU A 258 -18.01 13.82 22.28
CA LEU A 258 -17.03 12.84 21.77
C LEU A 258 -17.31 11.42 22.27
N ILE A 259 -17.71 11.28 23.53
CA ILE A 259 -18.08 9.99 24.12
C ILE A 259 -19.39 9.51 23.50
N ASP A 260 -20.43 10.34 23.53
CA ASP A 260 -21.78 9.99 23.09
C ASP A 260 -21.80 9.60 21.61
N ASP A 261 -21.08 10.32 20.74
CA ASP A 261 -21.02 10.00 19.31
C ASP A 261 -20.24 8.71 19.03
N THR A 262 -19.18 8.45 19.80
CA THR A 262 -18.43 7.19 19.70
C THR A 262 -19.27 6.01 20.18
N GLU A 263 -19.95 6.16 21.32
CA GLU A 263 -20.83 5.12 21.87
C GLU A 263 -21.99 4.80 20.92
N LYS A 264 -22.56 5.80 20.23
CA LYS A 264 -23.57 5.55 19.17
C LYS A 264 -23.01 4.68 18.05
N GLY A 265 -21.78 4.94 17.61
CA GLY A 265 -21.10 4.11 16.60
C GLY A 265 -20.92 2.66 17.04
N ILE A 266 -20.53 2.47 18.31
CA ILE A 266 -20.35 1.13 18.90
C ILE A 266 -21.69 0.39 19.02
N ILE A 267 -22.74 1.08 19.49
CA ILE A 267 -24.10 0.55 19.59
C ILE A 267 -24.67 0.16 18.22
N ALA A 268 -24.25 0.85 17.15
CA ALA A 268 -24.59 0.50 15.77
C ALA A 268 -23.81 -0.73 15.23
N GLY A 269 -23.03 -1.41 16.06
CA GLY A 269 -22.34 -2.66 15.76
C GLY A 269 -20.93 -2.50 15.20
N ASN A 270 -20.34 -1.31 15.24
CA ASN A 270 -18.93 -1.10 14.91
C ASN A 270 -18.06 -1.36 16.16
N TRP A 271 -16.84 -1.86 16.00
CA TRP A 271 -15.91 -1.95 17.12
C TRP A 271 -15.45 -0.55 17.61
N ALA A 272 -14.92 -0.46 18.83
CA ALA A 272 -14.57 0.82 19.45
C ALA A 272 -13.48 1.61 18.70
N PRO A 273 -12.40 1.00 18.19
CA PRO A 273 -11.37 1.74 17.46
C PRO A 273 -11.87 2.50 16.22
N SER A 274 -12.71 1.90 15.36
CA SER A 274 -13.21 2.60 14.16
C SER A 274 -14.22 3.68 14.53
N SER A 275 -15.10 3.40 15.50
CA SER A 275 -16.09 4.38 15.99
C SER A 275 -15.41 5.62 16.59
N TRP A 276 -14.31 5.41 17.32
CA TRP A 276 -13.51 6.50 17.89
C TRP A 276 -12.78 7.30 16.81
N ARG A 277 -12.16 6.62 15.82
CA ARG A 277 -11.54 7.27 14.66
C ARG A 277 -12.53 8.19 13.96
N ASP A 278 -13.71 7.68 13.62
CA ASP A 278 -14.71 8.43 12.85
C ASP A 278 -15.20 9.65 13.61
N THR A 279 -15.44 9.49 14.90
CA THR A 279 -15.82 10.60 15.79
C THR A 279 -14.72 11.66 15.85
N ILE A 280 -13.46 11.26 16.05
CA ILE A 280 -12.34 12.19 16.12
C ILE A 280 -12.15 12.95 14.80
N GLU A 281 -12.24 12.28 13.65
CA GLU A 281 -12.11 12.94 12.35
C GLU A 281 -13.29 13.90 12.09
N GLN A 282 -14.51 13.53 12.44
CA GLN A 282 -15.68 14.42 12.33
C GLN A 282 -15.52 15.69 13.16
N HIS A 283 -15.06 15.57 14.42
CA HIS A 283 -14.88 16.71 15.31
C HIS A 283 -13.67 17.56 14.91
N ALA A 284 -12.52 16.95 14.60
CA ALA A 284 -11.34 17.66 14.10
C ALA A 284 -11.66 18.45 12.81
N TYR A 285 -12.49 17.88 11.95
CA TYR A 285 -12.94 18.50 10.73
C TYR A 285 -13.74 19.81 10.98
N VAL A 286 -14.64 19.85 11.95
CA VAL A 286 -15.38 21.08 12.32
C VAL A 286 -14.42 22.22 12.71
N PHE A 287 -13.35 21.92 13.45
CA PHE A 287 -12.33 22.91 13.82
C PHE A 287 -11.56 23.44 12.61
N THR A 288 -11.22 22.58 11.63
CA THR A 288 -10.56 23.04 10.39
C THR A 288 -11.42 23.99 9.55
N GLN A 289 -12.73 24.05 9.79
CA GLN A 289 -13.68 24.90 9.06
C GLN A 289 -13.92 26.27 9.68
N MET A 290 -13.33 26.53 10.85
CA MET A 290 -13.45 27.82 11.50
C MET A 290 -12.55 28.85 10.79
N GLU A 291 -13.08 30.05 10.55
CA GLU A 291 -12.32 31.16 9.93
C GLU A 291 -11.16 31.66 10.81
N ASP A 292 -11.24 31.40 12.12
CA ASP A 292 -10.18 31.73 13.08
C ASP A 292 -9.02 30.74 12.96
N ARG A 293 -7.85 31.26 12.55
CA ARG A 293 -6.62 30.48 12.40
C ARG A 293 -6.19 29.77 13.69
N TYR A 294 -6.45 30.39 14.84
CA TYR A 294 -6.13 29.79 16.14
C TYR A 294 -7.02 28.57 16.44
N LEU A 295 -8.29 28.61 16.06
CA LEU A 295 -9.21 27.48 16.21
C LEU A 295 -8.95 26.38 15.17
N ALA A 296 -8.55 26.74 13.95
CA ALA A 296 -8.15 25.77 12.93
C ALA A 296 -6.91 24.95 13.34
N GLU A 297 -5.94 25.58 14.03
CA GLU A 297 -4.77 24.90 14.58
C GLU A 297 -5.13 23.85 15.67
N ARG A 298 -6.28 24.00 16.35
CA ARG A 298 -6.79 23.04 17.37
C ARG A 298 -7.27 21.71 16.80
N ALA A 299 -7.49 21.60 15.49
CA ALA A 299 -7.86 20.32 14.88
C ALA A 299 -6.79 19.22 15.08
N ASN A 300 -5.51 19.62 15.10
CA ASN A 300 -4.40 18.69 15.36
C ASN A 300 -4.36 18.23 16.81
N ASP A 301 -4.75 19.09 17.76
CA ASP A 301 -4.85 18.74 19.18
C ASP A 301 -5.93 17.66 19.41
N ILE A 302 -7.05 17.75 18.70
CA ILE A 302 -8.12 16.74 18.74
C ILE A 302 -7.63 15.40 18.18
N ARG A 303 -6.85 15.42 17.08
CA ARG A 303 -6.25 14.20 16.53
C ARG A 303 -5.22 13.58 17.47
N ASP A 304 -4.37 14.39 18.13
CA ASP A 304 -3.41 13.87 19.13
C ASP A 304 -4.13 13.21 20.30
N LEU A 305 -5.21 13.83 20.78
CA LEU A 305 -6.07 13.27 21.81
C LEU A 305 -6.71 11.95 21.36
N GLY A 306 -7.18 11.91 20.11
CA GLY A 306 -7.66 10.70 19.45
C GLY A 306 -6.64 9.57 19.46
N LEU A 307 -5.40 9.87 19.08
CA LEU A 307 -4.29 8.90 19.08
C LEU A 307 -3.98 8.37 20.48
N ARG A 308 -4.05 9.21 21.52
CA ARG A 308 -3.79 8.79 22.91
C ARG A 308 -4.81 7.75 23.38
N VAL A 309 -6.10 8.00 23.13
CA VAL A 309 -7.17 7.05 23.49
C VAL A 309 -7.07 5.78 22.63
N LEU A 310 -6.79 5.92 21.33
CA LEU A 310 -6.59 4.78 20.43
C LEU A 310 -5.45 3.88 20.92
N ARG A 311 -4.32 4.44 21.35
CA ARG A 311 -3.21 3.64 21.91
C ARG A 311 -3.63 2.85 23.15
N LYS A 312 -4.45 3.41 24.03
CA LYS A 312 -4.95 2.68 25.21
C LYS A 312 -5.93 1.57 24.84
N LEU A 313 -6.81 1.84 23.87
CA LEU A 313 -7.69 0.82 23.28
C LEU A 313 -6.90 -0.34 22.67
N MET A 314 -5.87 -0.02 21.88
CA MET A 314 -5.07 -1.04 21.17
C MET A 314 -4.14 -1.83 22.10
N LEU A 315 -3.59 -1.20 23.14
CA LEU A 315 -2.78 -1.90 24.15
C LEU A 315 -3.58 -2.94 24.95
N GLU A 316 -4.89 -2.73 25.13
CA GLU A 316 -5.76 -3.73 25.75
C GLU A 316 -6.11 -4.88 24.78
N GLN A 317 -6.18 -4.61 23.47
CA GLN A 317 -6.47 -5.60 22.42
C GLN A 317 -5.22 -6.39 21.94
N SER A 318 -4.01 -5.83 22.04
CA SER A 318 -2.74 -6.43 21.60
C SER A 318 -2.39 -7.78 22.26
N LEU A 319 -3.12 -8.19 23.29
CA LEU A 319 -2.91 -9.48 23.97
C LEU A 319 -3.52 -10.68 23.21
N TYR A 320 -4.32 -10.46 22.15
CA TYR A 320 -5.01 -11.53 21.42
C TYR A 320 -5.21 -11.17 19.93
N LEU A 321 -4.17 -11.27 19.10
CA LEU A 321 -4.35 -11.34 17.64
C LEU A 321 -4.56 -12.80 17.26
N ASP A 322 -5.77 -13.12 16.79
CA ASP A 322 -6.09 -14.44 16.24
C ASP A 322 -5.92 -14.41 14.72
N PHE A 323 -5.19 -15.38 14.17
CA PHE A 323 -4.87 -15.47 12.76
C PHE A 323 -5.61 -16.68 12.15
N PRO A 324 -6.53 -16.47 11.20
CA PRO A 324 -7.18 -17.57 10.49
C PRO A 324 -6.16 -18.52 9.82
N GLU A 325 -6.46 -19.83 9.74
CA GLU A 325 -5.56 -20.84 9.12
C GLU A 325 -5.16 -20.50 7.67
N GLN A 326 -5.98 -19.75 6.94
CA GLN A 326 -5.69 -19.30 5.57
C GLN A 326 -5.62 -17.77 5.52
N THR A 327 -4.70 -17.19 6.28
CA THR A 327 -4.53 -15.73 6.36
C THR A 327 -3.91 -15.19 5.07
N ILE A 328 -4.57 -14.21 4.46
CA ILE A 328 -3.99 -13.36 3.42
C ILE A 328 -3.67 -12.01 4.06
N LEU A 329 -2.39 -11.67 4.17
CA LEU A 329 -1.96 -10.43 4.78
C LEU A 329 -2.17 -9.26 3.81
N VAL A 330 -2.93 -8.25 4.24
CA VAL A 330 -3.31 -7.09 3.42
C VAL A 330 -2.87 -5.79 4.09
N GLY A 331 -2.24 -4.89 3.33
CA GLY A 331 -1.81 -3.58 3.85
C GLY A 331 -1.55 -2.54 2.78
N ASP A 332 -1.47 -1.27 3.19
CA ASP A 332 -1.01 -0.18 2.30
C ASP A 332 0.46 -0.40 1.93
N GLU A 333 1.28 -0.72 2.92
CA GLU A 333 2.65 -1.18 2.78
C GLU A 333 2.88 -2.33 3.76
N VAL A 334 3.02 -3.54 3.24
CA VAL A 334 3.39 -4.71 4.05
C VAL A 334 4.90 -4.69 4.26
N THR A 335 5.36 -4.84 5.50
CA THR A 335 6.78 -4.85 5.87
C THR A 335 7.26 -6.25 6.27
N ALA A 336 8.58 -6.45 6.35
CA ALA A 336 9.16 -7.72 6.82
C ALA A 336 8.78 -8.04 8.27
N THR A 337 8.55 -7.01 9.09
CA THR A 337 8.08 -7.19 10.47
C THR A 337 6.63 -7.66 10.48
N ASP A 338 5.78 -7.17 9.58
CA ASP A 338 4.38 -7.61 9.48
C ASP A 338 4.28 -9.09 9.14
N LEU A 339 5.15 -9.54 8.23
CA LEU A 339 5.34 -10.95 7.90
C LEU A 339 5.77 -11.80 9.10
N ALA A 340 6.65 -11.29 9.97
CA ALA A 340 7.14 -12.01 11.14
C ALA A 340 6.09 -12.14 12.26
N ASP A 341 5.09 -11.26 12.28
CA ASP A 341 4.01 -11.26 13.26
C ASP A 341 2.95 -12.35 12.95
N VAL A 342 2.86 -12.79 11.69
CA VAL A 342 1.93 -13.85 11.28
C VAL A 342 2.58 -15.23 11.45
N PRO A 343 1.93 -16.19 12.13
CA PRO A 343 2.38 -17.58 12.15
C PRO A 343 2.54 -18.14 10.73
N LEU A 344 3.70 -18.75 10.43
CA LEU A 344 4.03 -19.26 9.09
C LEU A 344 3.07 -20.35 8.60
N ASP A 345 2.45 -21.08 9.51
CA ASP A 345 1.44 -22.10 9.24
C ASP A 345 0.07 -21.54 8.87
N CYS A 346 -0.20 -20.27 9.21
CA CYS A 346 -1.44 -19.57 8.86
C CYS A 346 -1.31 -18.71 7.60
N LEU A 347 -0.10 -18.22 7.28
CA LEU A 347 0.09 -17.27 6.17
C LEU A 347 0.01 -17.97 4.81
N SER A 348 -1.02 -17.64 4.04
CA SER A 348 -1.31 -18.22 2.72
C SER A 348 -1.11 -17.25 1.56
N GLY A 349 -1.09 -15.93 1.78
CA GLY A 349 -0.89 -14.96 0.69
C GLY A 349 -0.61 -13.54 1.17
N ILE A 350 -0.17 -12.67 0.26
CA ILE A 350 0.12 -11.26 0.55
C ILE A 350 -0.47 -10.35 -0.54
N VAL A 351 -1.13 -9.26 -0.12
CA VAL A 351 -1.61 -8.19 -1.02
C VAL A 351 -1.21 -6.83 -0.46
N SER A 352 -0.45 -6.05 -1.23
CA SER A 352 0.03 -4.73 -0.81
C SER A 352 -0.37 -3.64 -1.81
N ALA A 353 -0.86 -2.50 -1.32
CA ALA A 353 -1.24 -1.36 -2.17
C ALA A 353 0.00 -0.73 -2.82
N HIS A 354 1.11 -0.69 -2.10
CA HIS A 354 2.41 -0.22 -2.55
C HIS A 354 3.42 -1.37 -2.71
N GLY A 355 4.54 -1.07 -3.38
CA GLY A 355 5.62 -2.02 -3.64
C GLY A 355 5.72 -2.46 -5.10
N SER A 356 6.78 -3.21 -5.39
CA SER A 356 7.10 -3.76 -6.71
C SER A 356 7.45 -5.25 -6.60
N SER A 357 7.61 -5.92 -7.75
CA SER A 357 8.10 -7.30 -7.82
C SER A 357 9.50 -7.50 -7.23
N SER A 358 10.27 -6.41 -7.07
CA SER A 358 11.61 -6.43 -6.48
C SER A 358 11.65 -5.94 -5.03
N SER A 359 10.49 -5.69 -4.41
CA SER A 359 10.43 -5.25 -3.01
C SER A 359 10.90 -6.35 -2.05
N HIS A 360 11.41 -5.97 -0.87
CA HIS A 360 11.86 -6.92 0.16
C HIS A 360 10.77 -7.92 0.53
N VAL A 361 9.51 -7.49 0.60
CA VAL A 361 8.37 -8.37 0.89
C VAL A 361 8.08 -9.33 -0.27
N ALA A 362 8.18 -8.91 -1.53
CA ALA A 362 8.04 -9.81 -2.67
C ALA A 362 9.13 -10.89 -2.69
N ILE A 363 10.38 -10.52 -2.38
CA ILE A 363 11.50 -11.47 -2.29
C ILE A 363 11.29 -12.47 -1.15
N LEU A 364 10.84 -11.99 0.02
CA LEU A 364 10.53 -12.83 1.17
C LEU A 364 9.38 -13.79 0.87
N ALA A 365 8.29 -13.31 0.28
CA ALA A 365 7.15 -14.13 -0.11
C ALA A 365 7.58 -15.24 -1.09
N HIS A 366 8.42 -14.91 -2.07
CA HIS A 366 8.97 -15.89 -3.01
C HIS A 366 9.82 -16.95 -2.30
N ALA A 367 10.66 -16.57 -1.34
CA ALA A 367 11.47 -17.52 -0.58
C ALA A 367 10.63 -18.43 0.34
N LEU A 368 9.49 -17.92 0.83
CA LEU A 368 8.55 -18.69 1.65
C LEU A 368 7.58 -19.55 0.81
N GLY A 369 7.58 -19.41 -0.52
CA GLY A 369 6.62 -20.08 -1.41
C GLY A 369 5.20 -19.55 -1.26
N ILE A 370 5.04 -18.29 -0.81
CA ILE A 370 3.75 -17.65 -0.54
C ILE A 370 3.43 -16.70 -1.70
N PRO A 371 2.26 -16.82 -2.34
CA PRO A 371 1.89 -15.94 -3.44
C PRO A 371 1.70 -14.50 -2.96
N ALA A 372 2.21 -13.55 -3.75
CA ALA A 372 2.15 -12.14 -3.40
C ALA A 372 1.80 -11.26 -4.59
N ILE A 373 0.97 -10.25 -4.33
CA ILE A 373 0.61 -9.20 -5.28
C ILE A 373 0.97 -7.85 -4.65
N MET A 374 1.78 -7.08 -5.36
CA MET A 374 2.31 -5.79 -4.91
C MET A 374 1.77 -4.66 -5.78
N GLY A 375 1.79 -3.44 -5.25
CA GLY A 375 1.48 -2.25 -6.05
C GLY A 375 0.06 -2.24 -6.59
N VAL A 376 -0.92 -2.70 -5.80
CA VAL A 376 -2.33 -2.67 -6.18
C VAL A 376 -2.88 -1.23 -6.03
N PRO A 377 -3.20 -0.53 -7.13
CA PRO A 377 -3.72 0.82 -7.05
C PRO A 377 -5.10 0.84 -6.39
N ASN A 378 -5.32 1.83 -5.52
CA ASN A 378 -6.60 2.07 -4.85
C ASN A 378 -7.14 0.86 -4.05
N LEU A 379 -6.25 0.04 -3.49
CA LEU A 379 -6.62 -1.08 -2.62
C LEU A 379 -7.42 -0.57 -1.40
N PRO A 380 -8.68 -1.01 -1.17
CA PRO A 380 -9.49 -0.54 -0.05
C PRO A 380 -9.11 -1.25 1.25
N VAL A 381 -7.84 -1.13 1.68
CA VAL A 381 -7.22 -1.89 2.79
C VAL A 381 -8.12 -1.98 4.02
N LYS A 382 -8.70 -0.85 4.45
CA LYS A 382 -9.52 -0.78 5.68
C LYS A 382 -10.77 -1.64 5.68
N GLN A 383 -11.28 -1.95 4.49
CA GLN A 383 -12.52 -2.70 4.28
C GLN A 383 -12.27 -4.18 4.00
N LEU A 384 -11.00 -4.57 3.83
CA LEU A 384 -10.64 -5.92 3.48
C LEU A 384 -10.50 -6.82 4.70
N ASP A 385 -10.34 -6.30 5.92
CA ASP A 385 -10.19 -7.14 7.10
C ASP A 385 -11.38 -8.11 7.27
N GLY A 386 -11.09 -9.41 7.39
CA GLY A 386 -12.08 -10.48 7.49
C GLY A 386 -12.75 -10.89 6.17
N VAL A 387 -12.40 -10.29 5.03
CA VAL A 387 -13.03 -10.59 3.73
C VAL A 387 -12.35 -11.78 3.04
N ASN A 388 -13.14 -12.63 2.38
CA ASN A 388 -12.60 -13.72 1.56
C ASN A 388 -11.88 -13.16 0.32
N LEU A 389 -10.69 -13.69 0.05
CA LEU A 389 -9.84 -13.34 -1.07
C LEU A 389 -9.38 -14.58 -1.82
N VAL A 390 -9.31 -14.47 -3.15
CA VAL A 390 -8.42 -15.28 -3.98
C VAL A 390 -7.23 -14.42 -4.41
N VAL A 391 -6.02 -14.94 -4.28
CA VAL A 391 -4.78 -14.30 -4.72
C VAL A 391 -4.17 -15.14 -5.83
N ASP A 392 -3.97 -14.53 -6.99
CA ASP A 392 -3.25 -15.10 -8.13
C ASP A 392 -1.92 -14.35 -8.31
N GLY A 393 -0.87 -14.91 -7.72
CA GLY A 393 0.48 -14.39 -7.78
C GLY A 393 1.14 -14.55 -9.15
N TYR A 394 0.62 -15.42 -10.02
CA TYR A 394 1.12 -15.58 -11.39
C TYR A 394 0.68 -14.41 -12.28
N ASN A 395 -0.61 -14.05 -12.20
CA ASN A 395 -1.19 -12.99 -13.03
C ASN A 395 -1.16 -11.61 -12.36
N GLY A 396 -0.80 -11.54 -11.07
CA GLY A 396 -0.80 -10.30 -10.30
C GLY A 396 -2.22 -9.78 -10.04
N SER A 397 -3.20 -10.67 -9.86
CA SER A 397 -4.62 -10.32 -9.69
C SER A 397 -5.22 -10.96 -8.45
N ALA A 398 -6.08 -10.25 -7.75
CA ALA A 398 -6.82 -10.78 -6.61
C ALA A 398 -8.33 -10.60 -6.81
N PHE A 399 -9.12 -11.49 -6.22
CA PHE A 399 -10.58 -11.40 -6.24
C PHE A 399 -11.08 -11.20 -4.81
N ILE A 400 -11.66 -10.04 -4.54
CA ILE A 400 -12.33 -9.68 -3.29
C ILE A 400 -13.74 -10.25 -3.32
N ASN A 401 -14.13 -10.94 -2.24
CA ASN A 401 -15.42 -11.59 -2.09
C ASN A 401 -15.77 -12.48 -3.31
N PRO A 402 -14.91 -13.46 -3.62
CA PRO A 402 -15.06 -14.32 -4.79
C PRO A 402 -16.35 -15.12 -4.71
N ASP A 403 -17.09 -15.18 -5.81
CA ASP A 403 -18.31 -15.96 -5.90
C ASP A 403 -17.98 -17.46 -5.96
N LYS A 404 -19.03 -18.29 -5.89
CA LYS A 404 -18.86 -19.75 -5.90
C LYS A 404 -18.24 -20.27 -7.19
N SER A 405 -18.35 -19.54 -8.30
CA SER A 405 -17.79 -19.97 -9.58
C SER A 405 -16.27 -19.79 -9.61
N ILE A 406 -15.79 -18.61 -9.20
CA ILE A 406 -14.37 -18.26 -9.09
C ILE A 406 -13.70 -19.13 -8.03
N LEU A 407 -14.36 -19.33 -6.88
CA LEU A 407 -13.86 -20.24 -5.86
C LEU A 407 -13.71 -21.67 -6.40
N ALA A 408 -14.68 -22.20 -7.14
CA ALA A 408 -14.61 -23.55 -7.69
C ALA A 408 -13.47 -23.72 -8.70
N GLU A 409 -13.29 -22.73 -9.57
CA GLU A 409 -12.23 -22.72 -10.58
C GLU A 409 -10.83 -22.67 -9.93
N TYR A 410 -10.58 -21.74 -9.02
CA TYR A 410 -9.28 -21.64 -8.33
C TYR A 410 -9.01 -22.84 -7.42
N ASN A 411 -10.04 -23.43 -6.81
CA ASN A 411 -9.87 -24.71 -6.09
C ASN A 411 -9.47 -25.86 -7.03
N GLN A 412 -9.88 -25.84 -8.30
CA GLN A 412 -9.41 -26.83 -9.27
C GLN A 412 -7.95 -26.59 -9.64
N TYR A 413 -7.56 -25.34 -9.91
CA TYR A 413 -6.16 -25.01 -10.20
C TYR A 413 -5.22 -25.39 -9.05
N LEU A 414 -5.59 -25.11 -7.81
CA LEU A 414 -4.82 -25.52 -6.63
C LEU A 414 -4.66 -27.05 -6.52
N LYS A 415 -5.67 -27.83 -6.91
CA LYS A 415 -5.58 -29.30 -6.93
C LYS A 415 -4.66 -29.81 -8.02
N GLU A 416 -4.70 -29.20 -9.20
CA GLU A 416 -3.83 -29.55 -10.33
C GLU A 416 -2.37 -29.21 -10.00
N GLU A 417 -2.11 -28.05 -9.40
CA GLU A 417 -0.79 -27.62 -8.93
C GLU A 417 -0.25 -28.59 -7.86
N ALA A 418 -1.07 -28.96 -6.87
CA ALA A 418 -0.70 -29.95 -5.86
C ALA A 418 -0.42 -31.35 -6.45
N ALA A 419 -1.13 -31.75 -7.51
CA ALA A 419 -0.87 -33.02 -8.19
C ALA A 419 0.48 -33.01 -8.95
N ILE A 420 0.79 -31.91 -9.64
CA ILE A 420 2.10 -31.72 -10.29
C ILE A 420 3.22 -31.73 -9.25
N GLU A 421 3.04 -31.04 -8.13
CA GLU A 421 4.01 -31.03 -7.04
C GLU A 421 4.23 -32.44 -6.47
N GLN A 422 3.18 -33.24 -6.30
CA GLN A 422 3.29 -34.64 -5.89
C GLN A 422 4.08 -35.51 -6.88
N ASP A 423 3.86 -35.32 -8.18
CA ASP A 423 4.62 -36.03 -9.22
C ASP A 423 6.10 -35.61 -9.21
N LEU A 424 6.39 -34.33 -8.98
CA LEU A 424 7.76 -33.82 -8.86
C LEU A 424 8.47 -34.33 -7.60
N LEU A 425 7.75 -34.52 -6.49
CA LEU A 425 8.31 -35.10 -5.27
C LEU A 425 8.84 -36.53 -5.48
N VAL A 426 8.31 -37.28 -6.46
CA VAL A 426 8.78 -38.63 -6.80
C VAL A 426 10.19 -38.60 -7.39
N ILE A 427 10.54 -37.55 -8.15
CA ILE A 427 11.84 -37.41 -8.80
C ILE A 427 12.86 -36.63 -7.97
N LYS A 428 12.46 -36.08 -6.81
CA LYS A 428 13.30 -35.31 -5.87
C LYS A 428 14.69 -35.92 -5.62
N ASN A 429 14.74 -37.23 -5.36
CA ASN A 429 15.99 -37.92 -5.01
C ASN A 429 16.69 -38.56 -6.22
N GLN A 430 16.18 -38.35 -7.43
CA GLN A 430 16.81 -38.87 -8.64
C GLN A 430 17.99 -37.99 -9.05
N PRO A 431 19.07 -38.57 -9.59
CA PRO A 431 20.20 -37.80 -10.06
C PRO A 431 19.80 -36.98 -11.29
N ALA A 432 20.27 -35.74 -11.38
CA ALA A 432 20.06 -34.89 -12.54
C ALA A 432 20.95 -35.34 -13.72
N VAL A 433 20.42 -36.28 -14.51
CA VAL A 433 21.10 -36.91 -15.64
C VAL A 433 20.23 -36.77 -16.89
N THR A 434 20.83 -36.26 -17.97
CA THR A 434 20.15 -36.13 -19.26
C THR A 434 19.88 -37.49 -19.90
N THR A 435 19.04 -37.52 -20.94
CA THR A 435 18.70 -38.77 -21.66
C THR A 435 19.91 -39.42 -22.34
N ASP A 436 20.96 -38.65 -22.64
CA ASP A 436 22.25 -39.09 -23.16
C ASP A 436 23.34 -39.27 -22.06
N GLN A 437 22.93 -39.40 -20.79
CA GLN A 437 23.79 -39.75 -19.64
C GLN A 437 24.79 -38.67 -19.19
N HIS A 438 24.53 -37.40 -19.49
CA HIS A 438 25.32 -36.30 -18.94
C HIS A 438 24.79 -35.89 -17.56
N LYS A 439 25.64 -35.97 -16.54
CA LYS A 439 25.30 -35.49 -15.19
C LYS A 439 25.48 -33.98 -15.11
N VAL A 440 24.46 -33.29 -14.63
CA VAL A 440 24.53 -31.87 -14.24
C VAL A 440 24.29 -31.74 -12.74
N SER A 441 24.78 -30.68 -12.13
CA SER A 441 24.52 -30.40 -10.71
C SER A 441 23.36 -29.43 -10.55
N LEU A 442 22.36 -29.81 -9.75
CA LEU A 442 21.24 -28.94 -9.40
C LEU A 442 21.44 -28.43 -7.98
N MET A 443 21.87 -27.18 -7.87
CA MET A 443 22.13 -26.52 -6.60
C MET A 443 21.17 -25.35 -6.41
N VAL A 444 20.90 -24.99 -5.15
CA VAL A 444 19.98 -23.90 -4.82
C VAL A 444 20.69 -22.55 -4.80
N ASN A 445 19.95 -21.50 -5.19
CA ASN A 445 20.32 -20.12 -4.93
C ASN A 445 19.51 -19.63 -3.75
N SER A 446 20.15 -19.12 -2.70
CA SER A 446 19.49 -18.72 -1.46
C SER A 446 20.04 -17.40 -0.91
N GLY A 447 19.32 -16.74 0.00
CA GLY A 447 19.77 -15.52 0.67
C GLY A 447 19.11 -15.23 2.02
N LEU A 448 18.26 -16.14 2.52
CA LEU A 448 17.49 -15.99 3.74
C LEU A 448 17.72 -17.17 4.69
N MET A 449 17.71 -16.90 5.99
CA MET A 449 17.87 -17.92 7.05
C MET A 449 16.77 -18.98 7.04
N SER A 450 15.57 -18.64 6.55
CA SER A 450 14.39 -19.53 6.53
C SER A 450 14.37 -20.52 5.35
N ASP A 451 15.34 -20.43 4.43
CA ASP A 451 15.28 -21.03 3.10
C ASP A 451 15.93 -22.43 3.01
N HIS A 452 16.58 -22.89 4.08
CA HIS A 452 17.37 -24.13 4.03
C HIS A 452 16.52 -25.41 4.07
N THR A 453 15.43 -25.40 4.82
CA THR A 453 14.56 -26.59 4.98
C THR A 453 13.75 -26.90 3.71
N PRO A 454 13.12 -25.93 3.02
CA PRO A 454 12.47 -26.15 1.72
C PRO A 454 13.46 -26.59 0.62
N SER A 455 14.70 -26.08 0.65
CA SER A 455 15.75 -26.44 -0.31
C SER A 455 16.19 -27.90 -0.22
N LEU A 456 16.41 -28.41 1.01
CA LEU A 456 16.63 -29.84 1.25
C LEU A 456 15.40 -30.69 0.92
N ARG A 457 14.19 -30.14 1.11
CA ARG A 457 12.95 -30.80 0.71
C ARG A 457 12.83 -30.94 -0.81
N SER A 458 13.53 -30.13 -1.59
CA SER A 458 13.52 -30.15 -3.06
C SER A 458 14.65 -30.98 -3.70
N GLY A 459 15.54 -31.56 -2.90
CA GLY A 459 16.59 -32.47 -3.41
C GLY A 459 17.85 -31.77 -3.93
N ALA A 460 18.10 -30.53 -3.51
CA ALA A 460 19.29 -29.78 -3.93
C ALA A 460 20.60 -30.52 -3.57
N GLU A 461 21.56 -30.55 -4.50
CA GLU A 461 22.89 -31.17 -4.33
C GLU A 461 23.90 -30.21 -3.65
N GLY A 462 23.45 -29.08 -3.11
CA GLY A 462 24.26 -28.05 -2.47
C GLY A 462 23.69 -26.65 -2.68
N VAL A 463 24.44 -25.63 -2.24
CA VAL A 463 24.12 -24.21 -2.46
C VAL A 463 25.09 -23.66 -3.51
N GLY A 464 24.57 -23.30 -4.68
CA GLY A 464 25.35 -22.79 -5.81
C GLY A 464 25.59 -21.29 -5.74
N LEU A 465 24.74 -20.57 -4.99
CA LEU A 465 24.89 -19.16 -4.68
C LEU A 465 24.15 -18.81 -3.40
N TYR A 466 24.88 -18.45 -2.35
CA TYR A 466 24.32 -17.80 -1.18
C TYR A 466 24.59 -16.30 -1.22
N ARG A 467 23.51 -15.51 -1.30
CA ARG A 467 23.50 -14.05 -1.32
C ARG A 467 23.61 -13.51 0.10
N THR A 468 24.70 -12.81 0.40
CA THR A 468 24.99 -12.33 1.75
C THR A 468 24.40 -10.96 2.06
N GLU A 469 23.77 -10.28 1.09
CA GLU A 469 23.32 -8.90 1.23
C GLU A 469 22.12 -8.74 2.16
N ILE A 470 21.23 -9.73 2.22
CA ILE A 470 19.96 -9.61 2.98
C ILE A 470 20.21 -9.36 4.47
N PRO A 471 21.06 -10.13 5.18
CA PRO A 471 21.43 -9.83 6.56
C PRO A 471 22.00 -8.41 6.77
N PHE A 472 22.66 -7.84 5.78
CA PHE A 472 23.19 -6.48 5.84
C PHE A 472 22.07 -5.45 5.65
N GLN A 473 21.12 -5.69 4.74
CA GLN A 473 20.02 -4.76 4.45
C GLN A 473 18.98 -4.66 5.56
N ILE A 474 18.68 -5.75 6.27
CA ILE A 474 17.62 -5.78 7.30
C ILE A 474 18.04 -5.13 8.63
N ARG A 475 19.31 -4.73 8.77
CA ARG A 475 19.86 -4.15 10.01
C ARG A 475 20.05 -2.64 9.85
N ASP A 476 20.18 -1.94 10.97
CA ASP A 476 20.52 -0.51 10.99
C ASP A 476 22.02 -0.24 11.14
N ARG A 477 22.85 -1.29 11.03
CA ARG A 477 24.31 -1.24 11.08
C ARG A 477 24.92 -2.43 10.35
N PHE A 478 26.22 -2.35 10.03
CA PHE A 478 26.96 -3.52 9.57
C PHE A 478 26.91 -4.65 10.61
N PRO A 479 26.60 -5.90 10.22
CA PRO A 479 26.60 -7.03 11.13
C PRO A 479 28.03 -7.36 11.58
N SER A 480 28.19 -7.64 12.86
CA SER A 480 29.45 -8.08 13.47
C SER A 480 29.91 -9.43 12.94
N GLU A 481 31.20 -9.76 13.15
CA GLU A 481 31.76 -11.07 12.78
C GLU A 481 30.96 -12.22 13.39
N GLU A 482 30.54 -12.11 14.65
CA GLU A 482 29.81 -13.17 15.35
C GLU A 482 28.38 -13.33 14.82
N GLU A 483 27.68 -12.21 14.52
CA GLU A 483 26.36 -12.27 13.88
C GLU A 483 26.43 -12.95 12.50
N GLN A 484 27.47 -12.64 11.71
CA GLN A 484 27.70 -13.27 10.41
C GLN A 484 28.11 -14.75 10.55
N TYR A 485 28.95 -15.07 11.54
CA TYR A 485 29.40 -16.43 11.83
C TYR A 485 28.22 -17.37 12.09
N LEU A 486 27.27 -16.95 12.95
CA LEU A 486 26.09 -17.74 13.27
C LEU A 486 25.25 -18.04 12.01
N ILE A 487 25.08 -17.04 11.14
CA ILE A 487 24.37 -17.18 9.87
C ILE A 487 25.07 -18.17 8.94
N TYR A 488 26.36 -17.98 8.69
CA TYR A 488 27.10 -18.84 7.77
C TYR A 488 27.26 -20.25 8.32
N ARG A 489 27.41 -20.41 9.64
CA ARG A 489 27.52 -21.72 10.30
C ARG A 489 26.26 -22.53 10.08
N ASP A 490 25.09 -21.94 10.30
CA ASP A 490 23.81 -22.60 10.11
C ASP A 490 23.63 -23.16 8.68
N VAL A 491 23.97 -22.35 7.66
CA VAL A 491 23.91 -22.79 6.26
C VAL A 491 24.89 -23.93 5.98
N LEU A 492 26.14 -23.79 6.42
CA LEU A 492 27.18 -24.79 6.19
C LEU A 492 26.86 -26.13 6.87
N GLU A 493 26.31 -26.09 8.09
CA GLU A 493 25.86 -27.28 8.84
C GLU A 493 24.66 -27.95 8.18
N THR A 494 23.69 -27.16 7.72
CA THR A 494 22.48 -27.68 7.07
C THR A 494 22.82 -28.44 5.79
N PHE A 495 23.82 -27.99 5.03
CA PHE A 495 24.30 -28.64 3.82
C PHE A 495 25.57 -29.47 4.03
N LYS A 496 25.80 -30.00 5.24
CA LYS A 496 27.01 -30.77 5.55
C LYS A 496 27.18 -31.95 4.58
N GLY A 497 28.37 -32.03 3.96
CA GLY A 497 28.71 -33.02 2.92
C GLY A 497 28.38 -32.58 1.49
N MET A 498 27.75 -31.42 1.31
CA MET A 498 27.46 -30.79 0.01
C MET A 498 28.14 -29.41 -0.07
N PRO A 499 28.55 -28.96 -1.26
CA PRO A 499 29.21 -27.66 -1.43
C PRO A 499 28.27 -26.50 -1.12
N VAL A 500 28.81 -25.45 -0.52
CA VAL A 500 28.10 -24.20 -0.23
C VAL A 500 28.93 -23.02 -0.73
N VAL A 501 28.45 -22.36 -1.78
CA VAL A 501 29.09 -21.19 -2.39
C VAL A 501 28.54 -19.93 -1.73
N LEU A 502 29.32 -19.32 -0.83
CA LEU A 502 28.99 -18.02 -0.23
C LEU A 502 29.56 -16.90 -1.09
N ARG A 503 28.70 -16.00 -1.58
CA ARG A 503 29.14 -14.80 -2.29
C ARG A 503 29.47 -13.69 -1.31
N THR A 504 30.62 -13.05 -1.45
CA THR A 504 30.95 -11.86 -0.65
C THR A 504 29.96 -10.72 -0.96
N LEU A 505 29.92 -9.72 -0.08
CA LEU A 505 28.90 -8.67 -0.12
C LEU A 505 28.83 -7.95 -1.48
N ASP A 506 27.68 -8.02 -2.16
CA ASP A 506 27.37 -7.27 -3.39
C ASP A 506 26.25 -6.24 -3.17
N VAL A 507 26.65 -5.14 -2.51
CA VAL A 507 25.85 -3.93 -2.32
C VAL A 507 26.39 -2.79 -3.20
N GLY A 508 25.56 -1.78 -3.43
CA GLY A 508 25.82 -0.62 -4.28
C GLY A 508 24.69 0.40 -4.18
N GLY A 509 24.71 1.47 -4.98
CA GLY A 509 23.64 2.48 -4.95
C GLY A 509 22.24 1.97 -5.34
N ASP A 510 22.14 0.83 -6.02
CA ASP A 510 20.89 0.13 -6.35
C ASP A 510 20.34 -0.71 -5.19
N LYS A 511 21.19 -1.02 -4.21
CA LYS A 511 20.89 -1.82 -3.01
C LYS A 511 21.37 -1.07 -1.75
N PRO A 512 20.82 0.12 -1.47
CA PRO A 512 21.34 0.99 -0.43
C PRO A 512 21.18 0.34 0.96
N LEU A 513 22.21 0.49 1.79
CA LEU A 513 22.14 0.21 3.22
C LEU A 513 21.76 1.52 3.92
N SER A 514 20.75 1.52 4.79
CA SER A 514 20.26 2.74 5.46
C SER A 514 21.35 3.50 6.22
N TYR A 515 22.34 2.75 6.73
CA TYR A 515 23.48 3.23 7.50
C TYR A 515 24.76 3.43 6.66
N PHE A 516 24.73 3.14 5.35
CA PHE A 516 25.84 3.35 4.43
C PHE A 516 25.31 3.85 3.06
N PRO A 517 24.84 5.11 3.00
CA PRO A 517 24.22 5.65 1.79
C PRO A 517 25.26 5.95 0.71
N ILE A 518 24.99 5.49 -0.52
CA ILE A 518 25.82 5.71 -1.71
C ILE A 518 25.00 6.49 -2.74
N ALA A 519 25.49 7.66 -3.15
CA ALA A 519 24.83 8.50 -4.15
C ALA A 519 25.67 8.58 -5.41
N GLU A 520 25.18 8.01 -6.51
CA GLU A 520 25.87 7.97 -7.80
C GLU A 520 24.88 8.20 -8.96
N ALA A 521 25.40 8.73 -10.07
CA ALA A 521 24.57 8.98 -11.26
C ALA A 521 24.10 7.68 -11.93
N ASN A 522 24.90 6.60 -11.88
CA ASN A 522 24.52 5.27 -12.37
C ASN A 522 25.01 4.18 -11.40
N PRO A 523 24.14 3.73 -10.49
CA PRO A 523 24.50 2.71 -9.51
C PRO A 523 24.92 1.35 -10.09
N PHE A 524 24.39 0.95 -11.25
CA PHE A 524 24.70 -0.35 -11.84
C PHE A 524 26.14 -0.43 -12.39
N LEU A 525 26.66 0.70 -12.87
CA LEU A 525 28.04 0.80 -13.37
C LEU A 525 29.02 1.32 -12.31
N GLY A 526 28.51 1.74 -11.15
CA GLY A 526 29.23 2.51 -10.15
C GLY A 526 29.98 1.68 -9.11
N TRP A 527 30.05 2.23 -7.91
CA TRP A 527 30.77 1.68 -6.77
C TRP A 527 29.94 0.59 -6.09
N ARG A 528 30.22 -0.68 -6.44
CA ARG A 528 29.49 -1.85 -5.96
C ARG A 528 30.35 -3.11 -5.86
N GLY A 529 29.87 -4.09 -5.09
CA GLY A 529 30.48 -5.41 -4.98
C GLY A 529 31.92 -5.36 -4.48
N VAL A 530 32.81 -6.09 -5.15
CA VAL A 530 34.23 -6.18 -4.78
C VAL A 530 34.90 -4.81 -4.62
N ARG A 531 34.49 -3.82 -5.42
CA ARG A 531 35.07 -2.46 -5.41
C ARG A 531 34.87 -1.78 -4.05
N ILE A 532 33.67 -1.87 -3.48
CA ILE A 532 33.39 -1.34 -2.13
C ILE A 532 34.26 -2.08 -1.12
N THR A 533 34.28 -3.41 -1.21
CA THR A 533 34.95 -4.23 -0.18
C THR A 533 36.48 -4.14 -0.25
N LEU A 534 37.07 -3.76 -1.39
CA LEU A 534 38.49 -3.48 -1.51
C LEU A 534 38.85 -2.07 -1.02
N ASP A 535 37.99 -1.07 -1.25
CA ASP A 535 38.15 0.27 -0.69
C ASP A 535 37.91 0.30 0.84
N HIS A 536 37.04 -0.59 1.33
CA HIS A 536 36.71 -0.81 2.74
C HIS A 536 37.09 -2.23 3.19
N PRO A 537 38.39 -2.53 3.28
CA PRO A 537 38.88 -3.88 3.57
C PRO A 537 38.43 -4.40 4.95
N GLU A 538 38.08 -3.53 5.88
CA GLU A 538 37.50 -3.91 7.18
C GLU A 538 36.20 -4.71 7.03
N ILE A 539 35.32 -4.32 6.08
CA ILE A 539 34.05 -5.02 5.82
C ILE A 539 34.34 -6.39 5.23
N PHE A 540 35.25 -6.45 4.25
CA PHE A 540 35.66 -7.68 3.58
C PHE A 540 36.27 -8.68 4.55
N VAL A 541 37.23 -8.20 5.37
CA VAL A 541 37.98 -9.02 6.33
C VAL A 541 37.04 -9.58 7.39
N THR A 542 36.15 -8.76 7.96
CA THR A 542 35.14 -9.22 8.92
C THR A 542 34.25 -10.31 8.32
N GLN A 543 33.78 -10.12 7.08
CA GLN A 543 32.94 -11.11 6.41
C GLN A 543 33.69 -12.42 6.13
N VAL A 544 34.89 -12.35 5.56
CA VAL A 544 35.71 -13.55 5.26
C VAL A 544 36.11 -14.27 6.54
N ARG A 545 36.43 -13.55 7.63
CA ARG A 545 36.71 -14.16 8.94
C ARG A 545 35.52 -14.97 9.43
N ALA A 546 34.32 -14.40 9.38
CA ALA A 546 33.10 -15.10 9.74
C ALA A 546 32.86 -16.36 8.89
N MET A 547 33.06 -16.28 7.56
CA MET A 547 32.92 -17.42 6.64
C MET A 547 33.92 -18.54 6.97
N VAL A 548 35.20 -18.19 7.12
CA VAL A 548 36.27 -19.16 7.40
C VAL A 548 36.08 -19.80 8.77
N ARG A 549 35.75 -19.02 9.81
CA ARG A 549 35.42 -19.55 11.15
C ARG A 549 34.22 -20.49 11.10
N ALA A 550 33.17 -20.13 10.36
CA ALA A 550 31.96 -20.94 10.22
C ALA A 550 32.20 -22.27 9.48
N ASN A 551 33.26 -22.37 8.68
CA ASN A 551 33.61 -23.58 7.95
C ASN A 551 34.46 -24.59 8.76
N VAL A 552 35.06 -24.17 9.88
CA VAL A 552 35.91 -25.03 10.73
C VAL A 552 35.15 -26.29 11.14
N GLY A 553 35.67 -27.47 10.79
CA GLY A 553 35.06 -28.76 11.10
C GLY A 553 33.95 -29.23 10.14
N ILE A 554 33.51 -28.38 9.19
CA ILE A 554 32.49 -28.73 8.17
C ILE A 554 33.16 -28.94 6.81
N ASN A 555 34.08 -28.05 6.43
CA ASN A 555 34.92 -28.15 5.24
C ASN A 555 34.16 -28.26 3.90
N ASN A 556 33.07 -27.51 3.75
CA ASN A 556 32.27 -27.47 2.52
C ASN A 556 32.07 -26.07 1.92
N LEU A 557 32.73 -25.05 2.49
CA LEU A 557 32.70 -23.67 1.98
C LEU A 557 33.44 -23.49 0.65
N GLU A 558 32.80 -22.75 -0.25
CA GLU A 558 33.41 -22.09 -1.40
C GLU A 558 33.09 -20.58 -1.33
N ILE A 559 34.01 -19.71 -1.74
CA ILE A 559 33.84 -18.25 -1.71
C ILE A 559 33.76 -17.72 -3.14
N LEU A 560 32.74 -16.90 -3.43
CA LEU A 560 32.52 -16.28 -4.72
C LEU A 560 32.66 -14.75 -4.63
N LEU A 561 33.52 -14.16 -5.46
CA LEU A 561 33.73 -12.71 -5.52
C LEU A 561 32.83 -12.08 -6.60
N PRO A 562 31.96 -11.11 -6.27
CA PRO A 562 31.09 -10.42 -7.22
C PRO A 562 31.80 -9.29 -7.95
N MET A 563 31.29 -8.92 -9.14
CA MET A 563 31.66 -7.72 -9.89
C MET A 563 33.16 -7.62 -10.25
N ILE A 564 33.85 -8.75 -10.38
CA ILE A 564 35.26 -8.81 -10.78
C ILE A 564 35.39 -8.36 -12.24
N THR A 565 36.17 -7.30 -12.45
CA THR A 565 36.46 -6.76 -13.79
C THR A 565 37.89 -7.02 -14.24
N GLY A 566 38.82 -7.22 -13.30
CA GLY A 566 40.23 -7.36 -13.61
C GLY A 566 40.97 -8.31 -12.68
N LYS A 567 42.13 -8.77 -13.15
CA LYS A 567 43.02 -9.67 -12.40
C LYS A 567 43.48 -9.07 -11.05
N GLY A 568 43.72 -7.76 -11.01
CA GLY A 568 44.20 -7.07 -9.80
C GLY A 568 43.24 -7.22 -8.61
N GLU A 569 41.94 -7.09 -8.83
CA GLU A 569 40.91 -7.23 -7.78
C GLU A 569 40.90 -8.65 -7.19
N VAL A 570 41.11 -9.67 -8.04
CA VAL A 570 41.22 -11.07 -7.61
C VAL A 570 42.49 -11.26 -6.77
N GLU A 571 43.64 -10.75 -7.24
CA GLU A 571 44.92 -10.88 -6.53
C GLU A 571 44.85 -10.22 -5.14
N GLU A 572 44.26 -9.03 -5.03
CA GLU A 572 44.09 -8.31 -3.77
C GLU A 572 43.14 -9.04 -2.80
N SER A 573 42.00 -9.51 -3.32
CA SER A 573 41.05 -10.31 -2.53
C SER A 573 41.71 -11.59 -2.00
N LEU A 574 42.51 -12.28 -2.82
CA LEU A 574 43.24 -13.49 -2.42
C LEU A 574 44.27 -13.20 -1.32
N VAL A 575 44.95 -12.06 -1.35
CA VAL A 575 45.87 -11.67 -0.28
C VAL A 575 45.13 -11.52 1.05
N LEU A 576 43.98 -10.83 1.05
CA LEU A 576 43.17 -10.64 2.25
C LEU A 576 42.61 -11.97 2.78
N ILE A 577 42.08 -12.84 1.91
CA ILE A 577 41.54 -14.15 2.29
C ILE A 577 42.65 -15.05 2.89
N ASN A 578 43.84 -15.06 2.29
CA ASN A 578 44.96 -15.85 2.82
C ASN A 578 45.44 -15.34 4.18
N ARG A 579 45.45 -14.01 4.38
CA ARG A 579 45.78 -13.41 5.68
C ARG A 579 44.78 -13.85 6.74
N VAL A 580 43.49 -13.72 6.47
CA VAL A 580 42.41 -14.15 7.37
C VAL A 580 42.52 -15.64 7.70
N ARG A 581 42.75 -16.49 6.70
CA ARG A 581 42.94 -17.94 6.91
C ARG A 581 44.07 -18.22 7.90
N ALA A 582 45.21 -17.52 7.77
CA ALA A 582 46.36 -17.70 8.65
C ALA A 582 46.06 -17.22 10.09
N GLU A 583 45.36 -16.10 10.25
CA GLU A 583 44.92 -15.60 11.57
C GLU A 583 44.00 -16.60 12.27
N ILE A 584 43.00 -17.16 11.56
CA ILE A 584 42.08 -18.15 12.13
C ILE A 584 42.79 -19.48 12.43
N GLU A 585 43.75 -19.90 11.61
CA GLU A 585 44.59 -21.09 11.88
C GLU A 585 45.39 -20.94 13.17
N GLU A 586 45.92 -19.74 13.45
CA GLU A 586 46.61 -19.44 14.72
C GLU A 586 45.65 -19.42 15.92
N GLU A 587 44.47 -18.80 15.77
CA GLU A 587 43.46 -18.70 16.82
C GLU A 587 42.87 -20.07 17.22
N VAL A 588 42.60 -20.94 16.25
CA VAL A 588 41.99 -22.26 16.47
C VAL A 588 43.03 -23.33 16.82
N GLY A 589 44.29 -23.13 16.44
CA GLY A 589 45.36 -24.10 16.67
C GLY A 589 45.27 -25.35 15.78
N GLU A 590 44.50 -25.29 14.70
CA GLU A 590 44.32 -26.36 13.73
C GLU A 590 44.49 -25.83 12.31
N LYS A 591 45.02 -26.68 11.42
CA LYS A 591 45.27 -26.31 10.03
C LYS A 591 43.97 -26.03 9.28
N ILE A 592 43.79 -24.80 8.81
CA ILE A 592 42.64 -24.40 7.99
C ILE A 592 43.00 -24.47 6.50
N TRP A 593 42.27 -25.31 5.77
CA TRP A 593 42.40 -25.39 4.30
C TRP A 593 41.78 -24.16 3.64
N LEU A 594 42.44 -23.64 2.61
CA LEU A 594 41.89 -22.56 1.81
C LEU A 594 40.64 -23.08 1.07
N PRO A 595 39.45 -22.47 1.25
CA PRO A 595 38.27 -22.85 0.48
C PRO A 595 38.51 -22.59 -1.01
N LYS A 596 37.71 -23.21 -1.88
CA LYS A 596 37.75 -22.82 -3.30
C LYS A 596 37.28 -21.37 -3.42
N ILE A 597 37.98 -20.60 -4.26
CA ILE A 597 37.67 -19.20 -4.48
C ILE A 597 37.37 -19.03 -5.96
N GLY A 598 36.17 -18.54 -6.27
CA GLY A 598 35.70 -18.22 -7.61
C GLY A 598 35.44 -16.73 -7.79
N ALA A 599 35.27 -16.34 -9.04
CA ALA A 599 34.76 -15.03 -9.43
C ALA A 599 33.42 -15.21 -10.15
N MET A 600 32.46 -14.34 -9.87
CA MET A 600 31.21 -14.28 -10.60
C MET A 600 31.47 -13.63 -11.96
N ILE A 601 31.02 -14.29 -13.03
CA ILE A 601 31.11 -13.78 -14.40
C ILE A 601 29.75 -13.18 -14.73
N GLU A 602 29.63 -11.86 -14.61
CA GLU A 602 28.38 -11.09 -14.68
C GLU A 602 28.50 -9.78 -15.46
#